data_AF-A0A923FWS0-F1
#
_entry.id   AF-A0A923FWS0-F1
#
_cell.length_a   1.000
_cell.length_b   1.000
_cell.length_c   1.000
_cell.angle_alpha   90.00
_cell.angle_beta   90.00
_cell.angle_gamma   90.00
#
_symmetry.space_group_name_H-M   'P 1'
#
loop_
_entity.id
_entity.type
_entity.pdbx_description
1 polymer ?
#
loop_
_entity_poly.entity_id
_entity_poly.type
_entity_poly.pdbx_seq_one_letter_code
_entity_poly.pdbx_strand_id
1 'polypeptide(L)' 'MKHTDPNLADRELADKVPRPISSDQAQKGEPSPDPVLEQPDPDTEAVDKVITPTSIKQQQQQTLEIERRLAEAEKKNRP' A
#
# COMPACT_ATOMS: atom_id res chain seq x y z
N MET A 1 59.01 36.95 18.06
CA MET A 1 58.72 35.52 18.28
C MET A 1 57.29 35.29 17.85
N LYS A 2 57.04 34.31 16.96
CA LYS A 2 55.70 34.02 16.45
C LYS A 2 54.96 33.16 17.46
N HIS A 3 53.78 33.56 17.87
CA HIS A 3 52.81 32.68 18.52
C HIS A 3 51.64 32.55 17.54
N THR A 4 51.73 31.53 16.71
CA THR A 4 50.65 31.04 15.87
C THR A 4 49.88 30.05 16.73
N ASP A 5 48.69 30.42 17.19
CA ASP A 5 47.78 29.45 17.81
C ASP A 5 47.00 28.75 16.67
N PRO A 6 47.15 27.42 16.47
CA PRO A 6 46.58 26.72 15.34
C PRO A 6 45.14 26.24 15.60
N ASN A 7 44.36 27.00 16.38
CA ASN A 7 43.06 26.52 16.84
C ASN A 7 41.94 27.56 16.72
N LEU A 8 41.86 28.18 15.54
CA LEU A 8 40.67 28.93 15.09
C LEU A 8 39.90 28.18 13.99
N ALA A 9 40.00 26.85 13.94
CA ALA A 9 39.19 26.00 13.07
C ALA A 9 37.79 25.71 13.65
N ASP A 10 37.56 26.02 14.93
CA ASP A 10 36.42 25.49 15.71
C ASP A 10 35.39 26.54 16.15
N ARG A 11 35.27 27.65 15.43
CA ARG A 11 34.09 28.52 15.58
C ARG A 11 33.49 28.73 14.22
N GLU A 12 32.60 27.80 13.89
CA GLU A 12 31.57 27.92 12.88
C GLU A 12 31.00 29.35 12.88
N LEU A 13 31.57 30.22 12.04
CA LEU A 13 30.81 31.25 11.39
C LEU A 13 29.88 30.51 10.44
N ALA A 14 28.84 29.90 11.02
CA ALA A 14 27.80 29.19 10.30
C ALA A 14 27.07 30.26 9.50
N ASP A 15 27.54 30.46 8.28
CA ASP A 15 26.84 31.18 7.24
C ASP A 15 25.38 30.72 7.27
N LYS A 16 24.49 31.65 7.65
CA LYS A 16 23.05 31.38 7.79
C LYS A 16 22.36 31.36 6.43
N VAL A 17 23.10 31.61 5.36
CA VAL A 17 22.61 31.50 3.99
C VAL A 17 22.45 30.02 3.65
N PRO A 18 21.23 29.54 3.36
CA PRO A 18 21.02 28.18 2.88
C PRO A 18 21.79 27.97 1.58
N ARG A 19 22.53 26.87 1.49
CA ARG A 19 23.19 26.50 0.24
C ARG A 19 22.12 26.05 -0.75
N PRO A 20 22.04 26.63 -1.96
CA PRO A 20 21.08 26.17 -2.95
C PRO A 20 21.39 24.72 -3.32
N ILE A 21 20.36 23.88 -3.32
CA ILE A 21 20.43 22.48 -3.74
C ILE A 21 19.95 22.35 -5.18
N SER A 22 20.51 21.39 -5.93
CA SER A 22 20.03 21.09 -7.28
C SER A 22 18.66 20.40 -7.24
N SER A 23 17.94 20.42 -8.38
CA SER A 23 16.69 19.66 -8.52
C SER A 23 16.89 18.18 -8.22
N ASP A 24 17.97 17.58 -8.75
CA ASP A 24 18.30 16.18 -8.52
C ASP A 24 18.54 15.86 -7.04
N GLN A 25 19.11 16.80 -6.30
CA GLN A 25 19.34 16.63 -4.86
C GLN A 25 18.03 16.80 -4.06
N ALA A 26 17.15 17.72 -4.48
CA ALA A 26 15.85 17.93 -3.85
C ALA A 26 14.87 16.75 -4.06
N GLN A 27 14.95 16.07 -5.20
CA GLN A 27 14.04 14.98 -5.56
C GLN A 27 14.36 13.63 -4.91
N LYS A 28 15.60 13.43 -4.43
CA LYS A 28 16.02 12.15 -3.83
C LYS A 28 15.24 11.80 -2.56
N GLY A 29 14.70 12.82 -1.88
CA GLY A 29 14.04 12.65 -0.59
C GLY A 29 14.98 12.06 0.46
N GLU A 30 14.46 11.91 1.67
CA GLU A 30 15.10 11.05 2.67
C GLU A 30 14.50 9.64 2.52
N PRO A 31 15.32 8.57 2.58
CA PRO A 31 14.79 7.22 2.60
C PRO A 31 13.95 7.04 3.87
N SER A 32 12.62 7.00 3.70
CA SER A 32 11.73 6.52 4.76
C SER A 32 11.90 5.01 4.86
N PRO A 33 11.96 4.42 6.07
CA PRO A 33 11.73 3.00 6.19
C PRO A 33 10.42 2.66 5.47
N ASP A 34 10.43 1.54 4.75
CA ASP A 34 9.24 1.08 4.03
C ASP A 34 8.08 1.03 5.03
N PRO A 35 6.97 1.75 4.79
CA PRO A 35 5.81 1.61 5.64
C PRO A 35 5.39 0.15 5.60
N VAL A 36 5.33 -0.50 6.76
CA VAL A 36 4.79 -1.85 6.87
C VAL A 36 3.30 -1.73 6.54
N LEU A 37 2.92 -2.14 5.33
CA LEU A 37 1.52 -2.22 4.95
C LEU A 37 0.85 -3.26 5.87
N GLU A 38 -0.19 -2.84 6.57
CA GLU A 38 -0.99 -3.75 7.38
C GLU A 38 -1.68 -4.77 6.47
N GLN A 39 -1.76 -6.03 6.94
CA GLN A 39 -2.57 -7.01 6.23
C GLN A 39 -4.05 -6.67 6.43
N PRO A 40 -4.88 -6.75 5.37
CA PRO A 40 -6.31 -6.55 5.49
C PRO A 40 -6.92 -7.52 6.50
N ASP A 41 -7.96 -7.08 7.21
CA ASP A 41 -8.73 -7.95 8.09
C ASP A 41 -9.37 -9.07 7.26
N PRO A 42 -9.10 -10.36 7.55
CA PRO A 42 -9.63 -11.49 6.79
C PRO A 42 -11.17 -11.53 6.79
N ASP A 43 -11.83 -11.02 7.83
CA ASP A 43 -13.30 -10.95 7.89
C ASP A 43 -13.86 -9.91 6.91
N THR A 44 -13.01 -9.01 6.41
CA THR A 44 -13.35 -7.96 5.44
C THR A 44 -12.74 -8.19 4.06
N GLU A 45 -11.93 -9.24 3.86
CA GLU A 45 -11.30 -9.57 2.58
C GLU A 45 -12.33 -9.76 1.45
N ALA A 46 -13.49 -10.33 1.80
CA ALA A 46 -14.61 -10.49 0.87
C ALA A 46 -15.48 -9.23 0.74
N VAL A 47 -15.42 -8.32 1.72
CA VAL A 47 -16.26 -7.12 1.81
C VAL A 47 -15.65 -5.95 1.03
N ASP A 48 -14.32 -5.88 0.93
CA ASP A 48 -13.60 -4.82 0.19
C ASP A 48 -13.53 -5.05 -1.34
N LYS A 49 -14.13 -6.14 -1.82
CA LYS A 49 -14.46 -6.23 -3.25
C LYS A 49 -15.68 -5.35 -3.47
N VAL A 50 -15.45 -4.10 -3.87
CA VAL A 50 -16.43 -3.23 -4.56
C VAL A 50 -17.36 -4.17 -5.32
N ILE A 51 -18.66 -4.21 -5.03
CA ILE A 51 -19.59 -5.17 -5.65
C ILE A 51 -19.40 -5.06 -7.17
N THR A 52 -18.60 -5.97 -7.74
CA THR A 52 -18.20 -5.84 -9.13
C THR A 52 -19.27 -6.50 -9.99
N PRO A 53 -19.51 -6.01 -11.21
CA PRO A 53 -20.39 -6.71 -12.14
C PRO A 53 -20.00 -8.18 -12.34
N THR A 54 -18.71 -8.51 -12.22
CA THR A 54 -18.20 -9.89 -12.34
C THR A 54 -18.56 -10.75 -11.13
N SER A 55 -18.41 -10.25 -9.91
CA SER A 55 -18.74 -11.03 -8.69
C SER A 55 -20.24 -11.31 -8.59
N ILE A 56 -21.09 -10.33 -8.96
CA ILE A 56 -22.55 -10.54 -9.04
C ILE A 56 -22.88 -11.66 -10.03
N LYS A 57 -22.29 -11.63 -11.23
CA LYS A 57 -22.55 -12.65 -12.27
C LYS A 57 -22.10 -14.04 -11.83
N GLN A 58 -20.96 -14.15 -11.17
CA GLN A 58 -20.48 -15.42 -10.63
C GLN A 58 -21.46 -16.00 -9.61
N GLN A 59 -21.95 -15.17 -8.69
CA GLN A 59 -22.92 -15.60 -7.69
C GLN A 59 -24.25 -16.00 -8.32
N GLN A 60 -24.74 -15.27 -9.32
CA GLN A 60 -25.93 -15.65 -10.08
C GLN A 60 -25.78 -17.01 -10.78
N GLN A 61 -24.63 -17.28 -11.40
CA GLN A 61 -24.35 -18.56 -12.04
C GLN A 61 -24.35 -19.71 -11.03
N GLN A 62 -23.73 -19.52 -9.87
CA GLN A 62 -23.72 -20.51 -8.78
C GLN A 62 -25.15 -20.81 -8.30
N THR A 63 -25.97 -19.78 -8.12
CA THR A 63 -27.38 -19.96 -7.72
C THR A 63 -28.16 -20.78 -8.76
N LEU A 64 -28.04 -20.44 -10.04
CA LEU A 64 -28.73 -21.17 -11.12
C LEU A 64 -28.30 -22.64 -11.19
N GLU A 65 -27.02 -22.93 -10.94
CA GLU A 65 -26.53 -24.31 -10.91
C GLU A 65 -27.12 -25.10 -9.72
N ILE A 66 -27.20 -24.47 -8.54
CA ILE A 66 -27.80 -25.07 -7.36
C ILE A 66 -29.29 -25.39 -7.61
N GLU A 67 -30.05 -24.43 -8.16
CA GLU A 67 -31.46 -24.61 -8.49
C GLU A 67 -31.67 -25.76 -9.49
N ARG A 68 -30.82 -25.84 -10.53
CA ARG A 68 -30.88 -26.92 -11.51
C ARG A 68 -30.65 -28.28 -10.86
N ARG A 69 -29.61 -28.40 -10.02
CA ARG A 69 -29.28 -29.65 -9.32
C ARG A 69 -30.40 -30.06 -8.37
N LEU A 70 -31.03 -29.11 -7.68
CA LEU A 70 -32.18 -29.36 -6.83
C LEU A 70 -33.37 -29.90 -7.64
N ALA A 71 -33.71 -29.25 -8.76
CA ALA A 71 -34.80 -29.68 -9.62
C ALA A 71 -34.56 -31.08 -10.23
N GLU A 72 -33.32 -31.40 -10.61
CA GLU A 72 -32.94 -32.73 -11.09
C GLU A 72 -33.08 -33.79 -9.97
N ALA A 73 -32.65 -33.47 -8.76
CA ALA A 73 -32.80 -34.35 -7.60
C ALA A 73 -34.27 -34.60 -7.23
N GLU A 74 -35.10 -33.56 -7.24
CA GLU A 74 -36.55 -33.67 -7.03
C GLU A 74 -37.22 -34.53 -8.10
N LYS A 75 -36.85 -34.32 -9.38
CA LYS A 75 -37.37 -35.12 -10.49
C LYS A 75 -37.00 -36.60 -10.35
N LYS A 76 -35.79 -36.90 -9.87
CA LYS A 76 -35.32 -38.27 -9.63
C LYS A 76 -35.99 -38.93 -8.43
N ASN A 77 -36.38 -38.15 -7.42
CA ASN A 77 -37.02 -38.63 -6.19
C ASN A 77 -38.55 -38.64 -6.27
N ARG A 78 -39.15 -38.27 -7.41
CA ARG A 78 -40.60 -38.33 -7.60
C ARG A 78 -41.01 -39.80 -7.89
N PRO A 79 -41.88 -40.42 -7.07
CA PRO A 79 -42.31 -41.81 -7.23
C PRO A 79 -43.16 -42.04 -8.49
#